data_AF-A0A958PE80-F1
#
_entry.id   AF-A0A958PE80-F1
#
_cell.length_a   1.000
_cell.length_b   1.000
_cell.length_c   1.000
_cell.angle_alpha   90.00
_cell.angle_beta   90.00
_cell.angle_gamma   90.00
#
_symmetry.space_group_name_H-M   'P 1'
#
loop_
_entity.id
_entity.type
_entity.pdbx_description
1 polymer ?
#
loop_
_entity_poly.entity_id
_entity_poly.type
_entity_poly.pdbx_seq_one_letter_code
_entity_poly.pdbx_strand_id
1 'polypeptide(L)'
;MLYSISFFATLLIPFYFFKAGLNIDVSLLSLNSLWYGLAFLVIFVPIRYANVFMSLHFFLPGCWKSRYQISLSLMPTLIFGLVIASILRDKYEVSPDVVNGLIIYTLVSSIIPSVLLKAAPPEEYDPRLVGSRK
;
A
#
# COMPACT_ATOMS: atom_id res chain seq x y z
N MET A 1 -9.93 -27.06 -4.41
CA MET A 1 -9.65 -26.12 -5.53
C MET A 1 -9.22 -24.74 -5.03
N LEU A 2 -9.97 -24.08 -4.14
CA LEU A 2 -9.58 -22.77 -3.57
C LEU A 2 -8.21 -22.81 -2.89
N TYR A 3 -7.93 -23.85 -2.09
CA TYR A 3 -6.64 -24.04 -1.42
C TYR A 3 -5.46 -24.13 -2.40
N SER A 4 -5.62 -24.85 -3.50
CA SER A 4 -4.60 -25.01 -4.54
C SER A 4 -4.29 -23.69 -5.24
N ILE A 5 -5.32 -22.88 -5.52
CA ILE A 5 -5.15 -21.55 -6.12
C ILE A 5 -4.47 -20.60 -5.14
N SER A 6 -4.89 -20.58 -3.86
CA SER A 6 -4.26 -19.74 -2.83
C SER A 6 -2.80 -20.10 -2.60
N PHE A 7 -2.46 -21.39 -2.55
CA PHE A 7 -1.09 -21.85 -2.42
C PHE A 7 -0.23 -21.39 -3.61
N PHE A 8 -0.75 -21.56 -4.83
CA PHE A 8 -0.09 -21.12 -6.05
C PHE A 8 0.12 -19.60 -6.09
N ALA A 9 -0.92 -18.82 -5.76
CA ALA A 9 -0.86 -17.37 -5.71
C ALA A 9 0.15 -16.89 -4.65
N THR A 10 0.17 -17.49 -3.46
CA THR A 10 1.10 -17.13 -2.38
C THR A 10 2.55 -17.36 -2.79
N LEU A 11 2.83 -18.43 -3.53
CA LEU A 11 4.16 -18.72 -4.06
C LEU A 11 4.53 -17.76 -5.21
N LEU A 12 3.62 -17.46 -6.14
CA LEU A 12 3.92 -16.66 -7.34
C LEU A 12 3.93 -15.14 -7.13
N ILE A 13 3.08 -14.62 -6.24
CA ILE A 13 2.98 -13.19 -5.95
C ILE A 13 4.38 -12.58 -5.68
N PRO A 14 5.21 -13.15 -4.79
CA PRO A 14 6.56 -12.67 -4.56
C PRO A 14 7.42 -12.62 -5.83
N PHE A 15 7.40 -13.65 -6.67
CA PHE A 15 8.18 -13.68 -7.92
C PHE A 15 7.70 -12.65 -8.94
N TYR A 16 6.37 -12.45 -9.05
CA TYR A 16 5.82 -11.43 -9.92
C TYR A 16 6.28 -10.03 -9.50
N PHE A 17 6.16 -9.70 -8.21
CA PHE A 17 6.59 -8.38 -7.71
C PHE A 17 8.10 -8.20 -7.74
N PHE A 18 8.87 -9.28 -7.55
CA PHE A 18 10.32 -9.25 -7.75
C PHE A 18 10.67 -8.91 -9.21
N LYS A 19 10.07 -9.60 -10.18
CA LYS A 19 10.26 -9.30 -11.61
C LYS A 19 9.81 -7.88 -11.97
N ALA A 20 8.65 -7.46 -11.50
CA ALA A 20 8.15 -6.10 -11.72
C ALA A 20 9.13 -5.05 -11.14
N GLY A 21 9.66 -5.32 -9.95
CA GLY A 21 10.68 -4.49 -9.30
C GLY A 21 12.00 -4.42 -10.08
N LEU A 22 12.41 -5.48 -10.77
CA LEU A 22 13.62 -5.46 -11.60
C LEU A 22 13.48 -4.63 -12.89
N ASN A 23 12.25 -4.32 -13.32
CA ASN A 23 11.99 -3.48 -14.51
C ASN A 23 11.94 -1.98 -14.19
N ILE A 24 12.31 -1.62 -12.96
CA ILE A 24 12.43 -0.25 -12.46
C ILE A 24 13.83 0.25 -12.88
N ASP A 25 13.87 1.19 -13.83
CA ASP A 25 15.10 1.75 -14.40
C ASP A 25 15.49 3.07 -13.68
N VAL A 26 16.76 3.47 -13.74
CA VAL A 26 17.28 4.74 -13.19
C VAL A 26 16.64 5.98 -13.81
N SER A 27 15.95 5.86 -14.96
CA SER A 27 15.08 6.92 -15.52
C SER A 27 13.98 7.39 -14.58
N LEU A 28 13.70 6.64 -13.52
CA LEU A 28 12.87 7.08 -12.39
C LEU A 28 13.39 8.34 -11.70
N LEU A 29 14.69 8.53 -11.63
CA LEU A 29 15.30 9.67 -10.97
C LEU A 29 15.37 10.92 -11.87
N SER A 30 14.73 10.88 -13.04
CA SER A 30 14.51 12.07 -13.85
C SER A 30 13.78 13.15 -13.04
N LEU A 31 14.20 14.40 -13.20
CA LEU A 31 13.61 15.54 -12.51
C LEU A 31 12.10 15.66 -12.80
N ASN A 32 11.69 15.33 -14.04
CA ASN A 32 10.29 15.35 -14.45
C ASN A 32 9.48 14.28 -13.72
N SER A 33 9.98 13.04 -13.67
CA SER A 33 9.37 11.93 -12.94
C SER A 33 9.18 12.27 -11.46
N LEU A 34 10.17 12.94 -10.85
CA LEU A 34 10.12 13.34 -9.46
C LEU A 34 9.01 14.37 -9.20
N TRP A 35 8.82 15.33 -10.11
CA TRP A 35 7.71 16.28 -10.04
C TRP A 35 6.34 15.61 -10.15
N TYR A 36 6.17 14.67 -11.09
CA TYR A 36 4.93 13.89 -11.19
C TYR A 36 4.68 13.06 -9.93
N GLY A 37 5.71 12.41 -9.40
CA GLY A 37 5.62 11.65 -8.16
C GLY A 37 5.22 12.52 -6.97
N LEU A 38 5.80 13.71 -6.84
CA LEU A 38 5.45 14.66 -5.80
C LEU A 38 4.01 15.18 -5.96
N ALA A 39 3.60 15.52 -7.19
CA ALA A 39 2.23 15.94 -7.47
C ALA A 39 1.22 14.84 -7.09
N PHE A 40 1.49 13.59 -7.47
CA PHE A 40 0.68 12.44 -7.09
C PHE A 40 0.66 12.20 -5.58
N LEU A 41 1.77 12.40 -4.87
CA LEU A 41 1.79 12.31 -3.41
C LEU A 41 0.89 13.36 -2.77
N VAL A 42 1.04 14.63 -3.16
CA VAL A 42 0.26 15.74 -2.59
C VAL A 42 -1.23 15.60 -2.89
N ILE A 43 -1.61 14.98 -4.00
CA ILE A 43 -3.02 14.81 -4.41
C ILE A 43 -3.60 13.51 -3.87
N PHE A 44 -3.01 12.35 -4.19
CA PHE A 44 -3.63 11.06 -3.94
C PHE A 44 -3.50 10.57 -2.50
N VAL A 45 -2.42 10.91 -1.79
CA VAL A 45 -2.28 10.53 -0.37
C VAL A 45 -3.40 11.11 0.49
N PRO A 46 -3.69 12.43 0.48
CA PRO A 46 -4.76 12.98 1.30
C PRO A 46 -6.14 12.50 0.86
N ILE A 47 -6.40 12.37 -0.45
CA ILE A 47 -7.67 11.83 -0.95
C ILE A 47 -7.87 10.40 -0.44
N ARG A 48 -6.84 9.56 -0.52
CA ARG A 48 -6.90 8.18 -0.06
C ARG A 48 -7.12 8.09 1.45
N TYR A 49 -6.38 8.88 2.22
CA TYR A 49 -6.55 8.96 3.65
C TYR A 49 -7.98 9.38 4.01
N ALA A 50 -8.50 10.43 3.38
CA ALA A 50 -9.85 10.93 3.61
C ALA A 50 -10.90 9.88 3.25
N ASN A 51 -10.77 9.18 2.13
CA ASN A 51 -11.70 8.11 1.73
C ASN A 51 -11.75 6.97 2.76
N VAL A 52 -10.58 6.49 3.21
CA VAL A 52 -10.51 5.42 4.20
C VAL A 52 -11.07 5.89 5.54
N PHE A 53 -10.69 7.09 5.98
CA PHE A 53 -11.18 7.68 7.22
C PHE A 53 -12.68 7.90 7.23
N MET A 54 -13.24 8.44 6.13
CA MET A 54 -14.67 8.68 5.98
C MET A 54 -15.45 7.36 5.96
N SER A 55 -14.95 6.34 5.26
CA SER A 55 -15.52 4.99 5.31
C SER A 55 -15.55 4.45 6.74
N LEU A 56 -14.44 4.52 7.47
CA LEU A 56 -14.36 4.13 8.88
C LEU A 56 -15.31 4.95 9.78
N HIS A 57 -15.50 6.23 9.49
CA HIS A 57 -16.39 7.10 10.24
C HIS A 57 -17.85 6.66 10.11
N PHE A 58 -18.31 6.39 8.89
CA PHE A 58 -19.70 5.98 8.63
C PHE A 58 -20.00 4.56 9.08
N PHE A 59 -19.10 3.61 8.83
CA PHE A 59 -19.38 2.20 9.09
C PHE A 59 -19.03 1.75 10.51
N LEU A 60 -18.12 2.44 11.22
CA LEU A 60 -17.68 2.06 12.57
C LEU A 60 -17.79 3.22 13.59
N PRO A 61 -19.00 3.66 13.97
CA PRO A 61 -19.22 4.64 15.04
C PRO A 61 -18.75 4.10 16.40
N GLY A 62 -17.66 4.65 16.98
CA GLY A 62 -17.20 4.32 18.34
C GLY A 62 -15.69 4.14 18.51
N CYS A 63 -14.94 3.79 17.47
CA CYS A 63 -13.50 3.45 17.60
C CYS A 63 -12.53 4.62 17.32
N TRP A 64 -12.80 5.81 17.86
CA TRP A 64 -12.15 7.07 17.46
C TRP A 64 -10.61 7.09 17.59
N LYS A 65 -10.07 6.54 18.69
CA LYS A 65 -8.62 6.50 18.94
C LYS A 65 -7.86 5.54 18.00
N SER A 66 -8.55 4.50 17.51
CA SER A 66 -7.97 3.47 16.62
C SER A 66 -8.13 3.81 15.14
N ARG A 67 -9.13 4.63 14.76
CA ARG A 67 -9.43 5.00 13.36
C ARG A 67 -8.22 5.55 12.60
N TYR A 68 -7.42 6.42 13.22
CA TYR A 68 -6.21 6.96 12.59
C TYR A 68 -5.22 5.85 12.24
N GLN A 69 -4.90 4.98 13.21
CA GLN A 69 -3.96 3.88 13.00
C GLN A 69 -4.47 2.88 11.95
N ILE A 70 -5.75 2.48 12.06
CA ILE A 70 -6.39 1.59 11.08
C ILE A 70 -6.34 2.20 9.69
N SER A 71 -6.70 3.49 9.55
CA SER A 71 -6.70 4.16 8.26
C SER A 71 -5.30 4.21 7.64
N LEU A 72 -4.27 4.48 8.44
CA LEU A 72 -2.89 4.49 8.00
C LEU A 72 -2.43 3.10 7.54
N SER A 73 -2.74 2.05 8.30
CA SER A 73 -2.38 0.66 7.97
C SER A 73 -2.99 0.17 6.64
N LEU A 74 -4.12 0.74 6.24
CA LEU A 74 -4.81 0.41 4.98
C LEU A 74 -4.33 1.27 3.78
N MET A 75 -3.46 2.25 4.02
CA MET A 75 -2.90 3.08 2.95
C MET A 75 -1.99 2.37 1.93
N PRO A 76 -1.20 1.31 2.25
CA PRO A 76 -0.27 0.74 1.29
C PRO A 76 -0.92 0.32 -0.04
N THR A 77 -0.31 0.70 -1.17
CA THR A 77 -0.79 0.40 -2.53
C THR A 77 0.22 -0.26 -3.45
N LEU A 78 1.42 -0.57 -2.95
CA LEU A 78 2.57 -1.00 -3.75
C LEU A 78 2.23 -1.98 -4.87
N ILE A 79 1.61 -3.09 -4.51
CA ILE A 79 1.20 -4.16 -5.44
C ILE A 79 0.35 -3.60 -6.58
N PHE A 80 -0.75 -2.93 -6.25
CA PHE A 80 -1.68 -2.42 -7.26
C PHE A 80 -1.08 -1.28 -8.07
N GLY A 81 -0.28 -0.40 -7.47
CA GLY A 81 0.39 0.69 -8.18
C GLY A 81 1.39 0.18 -9.22
N LEU A 82 2.18 -0.86 -8.90
CA LEU A 82 3.09 -1.49 -9.85
C LEU A 82 2.35 -2.17 -11.01
N VAL A 83 1.22 -2.84 -10.72
CA VAL A 83 0.38 -3.44 -11.76
C VAL A 83 -0.19 -2.36 -12.70
N ILE A 84 -0.71 -1.27 -12.15
CA ILE A 84 -1.23 -0.15 -12.95
C ILE A 84 -0.11 0.47 -13.78
N ALA A 85 1.08 0.67 -13.21
CA ALA A 85 2.23 1.21 -13.93
C ALA A 85 2.64 0.33 -15.13
N SER A 86 2.67 -1.00 -14.94
CA SER A 86 2.92 -1.95 -16.04
C SER A 86 1.83 -1.86 -17.10
N ILE A 87 0.55 -1.81 -16.73
CA ILE A 87 -0.53 -1.68 -17.70
C ILE A 87 -0.43 -0.36 -18.50
N LEU A 88 -0.17 0.76 -17.82
CA LEU A 88 -0.04 2.07 -18.47
C LEU A 88 1.14 2.12 -19.45
N ARG A 89 2.24 1.47 -19.09
CA ARG A 89 3.43 1.34 -19.95
C ARG A 89 3.16 0.43 -21.14
N ASP A 90 2.63 -0.76 -20.89
CA ASP A 90 2.59 -1.84 -21.88
C ASP A 90 1.38 -1.77 -22.81
N LYS A 91 0.26 -1.19 -22.35
CA LYS A 91 -1.00 -1.14 -23.12
C LYS A 91 -1.39 0.24 -23.62
N TYR A 92 -0.99 1.30 -22.92
CA TYR A 92 -1.46 2.67 -23.19
C TYR A 92 -0.35 3.62 -23.63
N GLU A 93 0.90 3.12 -23.73
CA GLU A 93 2.07 3.89 -24.18
C GLU A 93 2.19 5.26 -23.50
N VAL A 94 1.81 5.33 -22.22
CA VAL A 94 1.85 6.58 -21.45
C VAL A 94 3.29 7.02 -21.28
N SER A 95 3.50 8.35 -21.30
CA SER A 95 4.82 8.96 -21.10
C SER A 95 5.59 8.31 -19.93
N PRO A 96 6.86 7.91 -20.14
CA PRO A 96 7.68 7.28 -19.11
C PRO A 96 7.78 8.12 -17.83
N ASP A 97 7.81 9.45 -17.94
CA ASP A 97 7.90 10.37 -16.79
C ASP A 97 6.67 10.23 -15.86
N VAL A 98 5.48 10.05 -16.41
CA VAL A 98 4.23 9.90 -15.64
C VAL A 98 4.17 8.54 -14.98
N VAL A 99 4.52 7.48 -15.72
CA VAL A 99 4.56 6.10 -15.19
C VAL A 99 5.60 6.00 -14.06
N ASN A 100 6.77 6.59 -14.25
CA ASN A 100 7.82 6.63 -13.25
C ASN A 100 7.39 7.46 -12.03
N GLY A 101 6.74 8.60 -12.23
CA GLY A 101 6.13 9.38 -11.15
C GLY A 101 5.12 8.57 -10.33
N LEU A 102 4.28 7.75 -10.99
CA LEU A 102 3.34 6.86 -10.31
C LEU A 102 4.06 5.82 -9.44
N ILE A 103 5.16 5.23 -9.94
CA ILE A 103 5.98 4.29 -9.17
C ILE A 103 6.57 4.98 -7.93
N ILE A 104 7.14 6.20 -8.08
CA ILE A 104 7.68 6.99 -6.95
C ILE A 104 6.60 7.23 -5.90
N TYR A 105 5.45 7.73 -6.32
CA TYR A 105 4.30 7.93 -5.45
C TYR A 105 3.95 6.64 -4.68
N THR A 106 3.88 5.52 -5.39
CA THR A 106 3.47 4.24 -4.79
C THR A 106 4.50 3.74 -3.79
N LEU A 107 5.80 3.86 -4.08
CA LEU A 107 6.88 3.49 -3.16
C LEU A 107 6.83 4.35 -1.89
N VAL A 108 6.80 5.67 -2.04
CA VAL A 108 6.82 6.60 -0.91
C VAL A 108 5.56 6.43 -0.06
N SER A 109 4.37 6.40 -0.67
CA SER A 109 3.11 6.24 0.06
C SER A 109 3.01 4.91 0.82
N SER A 110 3.66 3.85 0.35
CA SER A 110 3.73 2.57 1.05
C SER A 110 4.67 2.57 2.24
N ILE A 111 5.68 3.43 2.27
CA ILE A 111 6.62 3.58 3.41
C ILE A 111 6.00 4.42 4.54
N ILE A 112 5.16 5.40 4.21
CA ILE A 112 4.47 6.28 5.18
C ILE A 112 3.94 5.52 6.41
N PRO A 113 3.11 4.48 6.27
CA PRO A 113 2.57 3.77 7.42
C PRO A 113 3.62 2.98 8.19
N SER A 114 4.65 2.44 7.54
CA SER A 114 5.75 1.73 8.22
C SER A 114 6.57 2.64 9.12
N VAL A 115 6.68 3.93 8.79
CA VAL A 115 7.42 4.93 9.58
C VAL A 115 6.55 5.57 10.65
N LEU A 116 5.28 5.84 10.34
CA LEU A 116 4.36 6.55 11.25
C LEU A 116 3.66 5.63 12.27
N LEU A 117 3.44 4.36 11.94
CA LEU A 117 2.89 3.40 12.89
C LEU A 117 4.04 2.89 13.78
N LYS A 118 3.96 3.21 15.07
CA LYS A 118 4.80 2.52 16.05
C LYS A 118 4.41 1.04 16.07
N ALA A 119 5.40 0.15 16.11
CA ALA A 119 5.16 -1.26 16.36
C ALA A 119 4.27 -1.37 17.60
N ALA A 120 3.10 -1.99 17.47
CA ALA A 120 2.28 -2.30 18.62
C ALA A 120 3.16 -3.14 19.56
N PRO A 121 3.29 -2.75 20.85
CA PRO A 121 3.98 -3.62 21.79
C PRO A 121 3.30 -5.00 21.74
N PRO A 122 4.07 -6.10 21.75
CA PRO A 122 3.48 -7.43 21.75
C PRO A 122 2.45 -7.50 22.89
N GLU A 123 1.26 -8.01 22.60
CA GLU A 123 0.25 -8.25 23.64
C GLU A 123 0.90 -9.07 24.74
N GLU A 124 0.98 -8.49 25.93
CA GLU A 124 1.51 -9.16 27.11
C GLU A 124 0.62 -10.38 27.36
N TYR A 125 1.22 -11.57 27.36
CA TYR A 125 0.49 -12.82 27.57
C TYR A 125 -0.24 -12.75 28.92
N ASP A 126 -1.57 -12.59 28.90
CA ASP A 126 -2.41 -12.65 30.10
C ASP A 126 -2.88 -14.10 30.33
N PRO A 127 -2.27 -14.83 31.28
CA PRO A 127 -2.68 -16.21 31.59
C PRO A 127 -4.12 -16.33 32.09
N ARG A 128 -4.81 -15.23 32.44
CA ARG A 128 -6.21 -15.24 32.89
C ARG A 128 -7.22 -15.44 31.76
N LEU A 129 -6.85 -15.13 30.51
CA LEU A 129 -7.72 -15.29 29.34
C LEU A 129 -7.78 -16.73 28.81
N VAL A 130 -6.85 -17.59 29.22
CA VAL A 130 -6.81 -19.02 28.81
C VAL A 130 -7.78 -19.88 29.64
N GLY A 131 -8.27 -19.37 30.78
CA GLY A 131 -9.08 -20.14 31.74
C GLY A 131 -10.60 -20.01 31.64
N SER A 132 -11.15 -19.08 30.84
CA SER A 132 -12.61 -18.83 30.75
C SER A 132 -13.25 -19.50 29.53
N ARG A 133 -12.96 -20.79 29.35
CA ARG A 133 -13.85 -21.72 28.65
C ARG A 133 -14.09 -22.91 29.57
N LYS A 134 -15.03 -22.74 30.49
CA LYS A 134 -15.81 -23.85 31.06
C LYS A 134 -17.27 -23.49 30.91
#